data_AF-A0A8T3MSD1-F1
#
_entry.id   AF-A0A8T3MSD1-F1
#
_cell.length_a   1.000
_cell.length_b   1.000
_cell.length_c   1.000
_cell.angle_alpha   90.00
_cell.angle_beta   90.00
_cell.angle_gamma   90.00
#
_symmetry.space_group_name_H-M   'P 1'
#
loop_
_entity.id
_entity.type
_entity.pdbx_description
1 polymer ?
#
loop_
_entity_poly.entity_id
_entity_poly.type
_entity_poly.pdbx_seq_one_letter_code
_entity_poly.pdbx_strand_id
1 'polypeptide(L)'
;MISRRRASGLRRSLAIVIGLAAILGPTAHVQATTTWIRNLYVSKAFMYQDPYGSACTAAATMTMLNTIAYRHTGGTGFRWTPTRVQNSSDRSNTRDMTSVLYFARAHDTLSPSGSGSDPHGWRNALNYYGWSLAAMTGSAKSIYRDLEFTSFDAAVHAAVRAIARHGMPVGIVTWAGRHAQVMTGYEVSGANPAESDSFTVRAVYISDPLRADGAVNLRVSYTTLKSGTIRLRFQRYRETDSPYDDVYVGGWKRSSVAPTRGPSEWYGKWVVILPVRDGLPVDPPPPPDPTPTPAPTPTPPATPTATPDPTPTATVGAAATPDPTPLEAPSATPSASATADASTSASPREAPSTAP
;
A
#
# COMPACT_ATOMS: atom_id res chain seq x y z
N MET A 1 20.61 -65.96 20.01
CA MET A 1 21.85 -66.68 19.69
C MET A 1 22.01 -66.76 18.18
N ILE A 2 23.16 -66.29 17.67
CA ILE A 2 23.92 -66.87 16.54
C ILE A 2 23.19 -66.85 15.17
N SER A 3 23.38 -65.83 14.33
CA SER A 3 24.48 -65.70 13.35
C SER A 3 24.69 -66.92 12.45
N ARG A 4 24.45 -66.78 11.12
CA ARG A 4 25.39 -67.26 10.09
C ARG A 4 25.06 -66.71 8.69
N ARG A 5 26.07 -66.06 8.11
CA ARG A 5 26.24 -65.73 6.69
C ARG A 5 26.55 -67.00 5.87
N ARG A 6 26.20 -66.97 4.57
CA ARG A 6 27.04 -67.23 3.36
C ARG A 6 26.09 -67.42 2.14
N ALA A 7 26.20 -66.63 1.06
CA ALA A 7 27.08 -66.81 -0.12
C ALA A 7 26.84 -68.17 -0.81
N SER A 8 26.69 -68.36 -2.13
CA SER A 8 26.99 -67.60 -3.35
C SER A 8 26.52 -68.44 -4.56
N GLY A 9 26.26 -67.81 -5.72
CA GLY A 9 26.15 -68.49 -7.03
C GLY A 9 25.38 -67.61 -8.01
N LEU A 10 26.02 -66.68 -8.74
CA LEU A 10 26.85 -66.83 -9.93
C LEU A 10 26.14 -67.47 -11.14
N ARG A 11 26.00 -66.63 -12.18
CA ARG A 11 25.79 -66.90 -13.63
C ARG A 11 24.37 -67.19 -14.10
N ARG A 12 23.79 -66.23 -14.83
CA ARG A 12 23.75 -66.28 -16.30
C ARG A 12 23.28 -64.94 -16.87
N SER A 13 24.16 -64.35 -17.67
CA SER A 13 23.91 -63.21 -18.52
C SER A 13 22.83 -63.57 -19.56
N LEU A 14 21.80 -62.74 -19.69
CA LEU A 14 21.06 -62.61 -20.94
C LEU A 14 21.00 -61.11 -21.25
N ALA A 15 21.69 -60.75 -22.33
CA ALA A 15 21.67 -59.41 -22.89
C ALA A 15 20.23 -59.10 -23.38
N ILE A 16 19.60 -58.11 -22.76
CA ILE A 16 18.46 -57.40 -23.34
C ILE A 16 18.98 -56.02 -23.72
N VAL A 17 19.42 -55.91 -24.97
CA VAL A 17 19.60 -54.63 -25.67
C VAL A 17 18.34 -54.43 -26.51
N ILE A 18 17.28 -53.86 -25.94
CA ILE A 18 16.16 -53.29 -26.70
C ILE A 18 15.58 -52.11 -25.90
N GLY A 19 15.74 -50.91 -26.45
CA GLY A 19 14.74 -49.85 -26.32
C GLY A 19 14.87 -48.89 -25.14
N LEU A 20 15.99 -48.16 -25.02
CA LEU A 20 15.96 -46.83 -24.40
C LEU A 20 15.28 -45.87 -25.40
N ALA A 21 13.97 -46.02 -25.60
CA ALA A 21 13.18 -44.98 -26.23
C ALA A 21 13.22 -43.80 -25.25
N ALA A 22 14.05 -42.81 -25.57
CA ALA A 22 13.97 -41.50 -24.96
C ALA A 22 12.53 -41.02 -25.16
N ILE A 23 11.70 -41.17 -24.13
CA ILE A 23 10.46 -40.44 -23.99
C ILE A 23 10.89 -39.00 -23.76
N LEU A 24 11.27 -38.32 -24.85
CA LEU A 24 11.17 -36.89 -24.99
C LEU A 24 9.68 -36.59 -24.97
N GLY A 25 9.07 -36.73 -23.78
CA GLY A 25 7.76 -36.17 -23.52
C GLY A 25 7.84 -34.69 -23.88
N PRO A 26 6.78 -34.11 -24.46
CA PRO A 26 6.79 -32.69 -24.79
C PRO A 26 7.26 -31.97 -23.53
N THR A 27 8.40 -31.28 -23.63
CA THR A 27 8.86 -30.37 -22.60
C THR A 27 7.72 -29.39 -22.43
N ALA A 28 6.90 -29.60 -21.40
CA ALA A 28 5.86 -28.67 -21.04
C ALA A 28 6.59 -27.36 -20.79
N HIS A 29 6.51 -26.44 -21.74
CA HIS A 29 6.96 -25.08 -21.55
C HIS A 29 6.20 -24.59 -20.33
N VAL A 30 6.89 -24.51 -19.20
CA VAL A 30 6.37 -23.87 -18.00
C VAL A 30 6.16 -22.42 -18.44
N GLN A 31 4.93 -22.11 -18.88
CA GLN A 31 4.60 -20.75 -19.26
C GLN A 31 4.79 -19.91 -18.00
N ALA A 32 5.78 -19.01 -18.07
CA ALA A 32 6.01 -18.08 -16.99
C ALA A 32 4.70 -17.34 -16.74
N THR A 33 4.16 -17.49 -15.53
CA THR A 33 2.91 -16.82 -15.16
C THR A 33 3.09 -15.31 -15.32
N THR A 34 2.23 -14.67 -16.12
CA THR A 34 2.25 -13.22 -16.33
C THR A 34 2.17 -12.49 -15.00
N THR A 35 3.02 -11.47 -14.82
CA THR A 35 3.02 -10.60 -13.64
C THR A 35 2.47 -9.23 -14.00
N TRP A 36 1.55 -8.73 -13.17
CA TRP A 36 0.93 -7.41 -13.29
C TRP A 36 1.32 -6.55 -12.10
N ILE A 37 1.90 -5.38 -12.36
CA ILE A 37 2.33 -4.43 -11.34
C ILE A 37 1.66 -3.09 -11.61
N ARG A 38 1.14 -2.46 -10.56
CA ARG A 38 0.67 -1.07 -10.62
C ARG A 38 1.02 -0.37 -9.32
N ASN A 39 1.61 0.82 -9.42
CA ASN A 39 1.86 1.68 -8.27
C ASN A 39 1.40 3.11 -8.57
N LEU A 40 0.36 3.56 -7.89
CA LEU A 40 -0.25 4.88 -8.05
C LEU A 40 0.49 5.98 -7.28
N TYR A 41 1.44 5.63 -6.40
CA TYR A 41 2.07 6.58 -5.49
C TYR A 41 2.69 7.79 -6.20
N VAL A 42 2.44 8.96 -5.63
CA VAL A 42 3.02 10.24 -6.03
C VAL A 42 3.56 10.92 -4.78
N SER A 43 4.87 11.18 -4.71
CA SER A 43 5.51 11.71 -3.50
C SER A 43 4.91 13.04 -3.02
N LYS A 44 4.62 13.95 -3.96
CA LYS A 44 3.95 15.23 -3.67
C LYS A 44 2.47 15.09 -3.29
N ALA A 45 1.87 13.91 -3.41
CA ALA A 45 0.51 13.66 -2.95
C ALA A 45 0.45 13.29 -1.47
N PHE A 46 1.51 12.67 -0.96
CA PHE A 46 1.53 12.05 0.36
C PHE A 46 1.53 13.07 1.51
N MET A 47 0.77 12.73 2.55
CA MET A 47 0.57 13.52 3.76
C MET A 47 0.86 12.69 5.00
N TYR A 48 1.71 13.22 5.88
CA TYR A 48 1.80 12.74 7.25
C TYR A 48 0.64 13.33 8.09
N GLN A 49 0.16 12.57 9.07
CA GLN A 49 -0.83 13.03 10.05
C GLN A 49 -0.20 13.93 11.13
N ASP A 50 1.10 13.80 11.38
CA ASP A 50 1.81 14.53 12.44
C ASP A 50 1.73 16.05 12.24
N PRO A 51 1.56 16.85 13.31
CA PRO A 51 1.57 16.45 14.72
C PRO A 51 0.21 15.94 15.26
N TYR A 52 -0.80 15.74 14.41
CA TYR A 52 -2.16 15.38 14.81
C TYR A 52 -2.31 13.86 14.96
N GLY A 53 -2.13 13.36 16.18
CA GLY A 53 -2.18 11.93 16.50
C GLY A 53 -3.48 11.20 16.13
N SER A 54 -4.59 11.92 15.98
CA SER A 54 -5.90 11.37 15.58
C SER A 54 -6.25 11.60 14.09
N ALA A 55 -5.40 12.24 13.30
CA ALA A 55 -5.74 12.66 11.93
C ALA A 55 -5.38 11.62 10.86
N CYS A 56 -5.21 10.34 11.20
CA CYS A 56 -4.81 9.30 10.24
C CYS A 56 -5.79 9.20 9.06
N THR A 57 -7.10 9.23 9.31
CA THR A 57 -8.15 9.21 8.27
C THR A 57 -8.14 10.47 7.41
N ALA A 58 -7.91 11.65 7.98
CA ALA A 58 -7.83 12.91 7.24
C ALA A 58 -6.57 12.97 6.37
N ALA A 59 -5.41 12.59 6.91
CA ALA A 59 -4.16 12.48 6.15
C ALA A 59 -4.28 11.45 5.02
N ALA A 60 -4.91 10.30 5.27
CA ALA A 60 -5.19 9.29 4.26
C ALA A 60 -6.16 9.81 3.19
N THR A 61 -7.23 10.51 3.58
CA THR A 61 -8.18 11.18 2.66
C THR A 61 -7.46 12.13 1.72
N MET A 62 -6.66 13.05 2.28
CA MET A 62 -5.89 14.01 1.48
C MET A 62 -4.87 13.31 0.57
N THR A 63 -4.17 12.29 1.08
CA THR A 63 -3.23 11.48 0.28
C THR A 63 -3.92 10.83 -0.91
N MET A 64 -5.10 10.24 -0.69
CA MET A 64 -5.90 9.59 -1.74
C MET A 64 -6.39 10.61 -2.77
N LEU A 65 -7.00 11.71 -2.33
CA LEU A 65 -7.52 12.74 -3.24
C LEU A 65 -6.42 13.47 -4.01
N ASN A 66 -5.28 13.77 -3.37
CA ASN A 66 -4.11 14.31 -4.06
C ASN A 66 -3.58 13.32 -5.12
N THR A 67 -3.53 12.02 -4.79
CA THR A 67 -3.08 10.99 -5.73
C THR A 67 -4.01 10.94 -6.94
N ILE A 68 -5.33 10.91 -6.72
CA ILE A 68 -6.34 10.91 -7.78
C ILE A 68 -6.20 12.15 -8.68
N ALA A 69 -6.02 13.32 -8.08
CA ALA A 69 -5.84 14.57 -8.81
C ALA A 69 -4.57 14.56 -9.67
N TYR A 70 -3.43 14.14 -9.11
CA TYR A 70 -2.16 14.08 -9.87
C TYR A 70 -2.11 12.94 -10.89
N ARG A 71 -2.89 11.87 -10.70
CA ARG A 71 -3.02 10.77 -11.65
C ARG A 71 -4.10 10.99 -12.70
N HIS A 72 -4.92 12.03 -12.55
CA HIS A 72 -6.07 12.32 -13.40
C HIS A 72 -7.11 11.18 -13.45
N THR A 73 -7.27 10.42 -12.36
CA THR A 73 -8.18 9.25 -12.30
C THR A 73 -9.53 9.54 -11.64
N GLY A 74 -9.83 10.80 -11.32
CA GLY A 74 -11.07 11.16 -10.62
C GLY A 74 -12.32 11.15 -11.52
N GLY A 75 -12.13 11.28 -12.83
CA GLY A 75 -13.19 11.33 -13.82
C GLY A 75 -14.20 12.46 -13.61
N THR A 76 -15.39 12.29 -14.21
CA THR A 76 -16.43 13.34 -14.21
C THR A 76 -16.86 13.71 -12.79
N GLY A 77 -16.93 15.02 -12.53
CA GLY A 77 -17.36 15.60 -11.25
C GLY A 77 -16.27 15.70 -10.18
N PHE A 78 -15.07 15.20 -10.46
CA PHE A 78 -13.96 15.35 -9.53
C PHE A 78 -13.53 16.82 -9.42
N ARG A 79 -13.48 17.34 -8.19
CA ARG A 79 -13.27 18.78 -7.91
C ARG A 79 -12.11 19.08 -6.95
N TRP A 80 -11.39 18.05 -6.50
CA TRP A 80 -10.31 18.25 -5.55
C TRP A 80 -9.05 18.82 -6.22
N THR A 81 -8.68 20.05 -5.86
CA THR A 81 -7.34 20.63 -6.07
C THR A 81 -6.33 20.10 -5.04
N PRO A 82 -5.16 19.59 -5.43
CA PRO A 82 -4.19 19.10 -4.47
C PRO A 82 -3.81 20.15 -3.41
N THR A 83 -3.74 19.72 -2.15
CA THR A 83 -3.28 20.56 -1.03
C THR A 83 -2.53 19.72 -0.01
N ARG A 84 -1.61 20.36 0.71
CA ARG A 84 -0.82 19.76 1.78
C ARG A 84 -0.88 20.58 3.07
N VAL A 85 -1.87 21.46 3.19
CA VAL A 85 -2.06 22.28 4.38
C VAL A 85 -2.63 21.39 5.48
N GLN A 86 -1.90 21.26 6.59
CA GLN A 86 -2.36 20.46 7.72
C GLN A 86 -3.36 21.24 8.59
N ASN A 87 -3.04 22.50 8.89
CA ASN A 87 -3.89 23.40 9.68
C ASN A 87 -3.70 24.82 9.17
N SER A 88 -4.76 25.38 8.60
CA SER A 88 -4.80 26.72 8.07
C SER A 88 -5.21 27.71 9.16
N SER A 89 -4.54 28.85 9.22
CA SER A 89 -5.01 29.98 10.04
C SER A 89 -6.28 30.60 9.46
N ASP A 90 -6.54 30.41 8.17
CA ASP A 90 -7.77 30.83 7.50
C ASP A 90 -8.89 29.83 7.77
N ARG A 91 -9.83 30.22 8.63
CA ARG A 91 -10.99 29.40 9.01
C ARG A 91 -11.95 29.11 7.85
N SER A 92 -11.85 29.84 6.73
CA SER A 92 -12.64 29.56 5.53
C SER A 92 -12.05 28.42 4.70
N ASN A 93 -10.80 28.02 4.96
CA ASN A 93 -10.16 26.91 4.28
C ASN A 93 -10.68 25.57 4.80
N THR A 94 -11.77 25.09 4.21
CA THR A 94 -12.38 23.82 4.59
C THR A 94 -11.61 22.58 4.13
N ARG A 95 -10.41 22.72 3.53
CA ARG A 95 -9.68 21.65 2.83
C ARG A 95 -8.36 21.29 3.48
N ASP A 96 -7.99 21.95 4.57
CA ASP A 96 -6.86 21.51 5.38
C ASP A 96 -7.20 20.21 6.14
N MET A 97 -6.18 19.55 6.69
CA MET A 97 -6.34 18.28 7.37
C MET A 97 -7.25 18.37 8.60
N THR A 98 -7.16 19.47 9.35
CA THR A 98 -8.03 19.71 10.52
C THR A 98 -9.51 19.79 10.12
N SER A 99 -9.82 20.51 9.04
CA SER A 99 -11.18 20.64 8.52
C SER A 99 -11.69 19.34 7.93
N VAL A 100 -10.84 18.59 7.22
CA VAL A 100 -11.19 17.26 6.70
C VAL A 100 -11.50 16.30 7.86
N LEU A 101 -10.71 16.34 8.95
CA LEU A 101 -10.97 15.52 10.14
C LEU A 101 -12.28 15.93 10.83
N TYR A 102 -12.52 17.23 11.00
CA TYR A 102 -13.75 17.74 11.59
C TYR A 102 -14.98 17.32 10.78
N PHE A 103 -14.89 17.43 9.45
CA PHE A 103 -15.92 16.92 8.54
C PHE A 103 -16.13 15.42 8.72
N ALA A 104 -15.06 14.63 8.68
CA ALA A 104 -15.17 13.17 8.84
C ALA A 104 -15.89 12.82 10.15
N ARG A 105 -15.52 13.45 11.28
CA ARG A 105 -16.19 13.28 12.59
C ARG A 105 -17.66 13.68 12.59
N ALA A 106 -18.02 14.77 11.92
CA ALA A 106 -19.40 15.23 11.85
C ALA A 106 -20.29 14.32 11.00
N HIS A 107 -19.68 13.46 10.18
CA HIS A 107 -20.32 12.56 9.23
C HIS A 107 -19.90 11.10 9.46
N ASP A 108 -19.53 10.73 10.68
CA ASP A 108 -19.23 9.34 11.04
C ASP A 108 -20.27 8.77 12.01
N THR A 109 -20.02 7.57 12.50
CA THR A 109 -20.85 6.85 13.48
C THR A 109 -20.14 6.62 14.82
N LEU A 110 -18.96 7.21 14.99
CA LEU A 110 -18.11 7.07 16.17
C LEU A 110 -18.67 7.92 17.31
N SER A 111 -18.73 7.35 18.51
CA SER A 111 -19.24 8.01 19.73
C SER A 111 -18.63 9.41 19.93
N PRO A 112 -19.35 10.38 20.54
CA PRO A 112 -18.84 11.74 20.68
C PRO A 112 -17.51 11.84 21.44
N SER A 113 -17.25 10.90 22.36
CA SER A 113 -15.98 10.79 23.10
C SER A 113 -14.80 10.25 22.30
N GLY A 114 -15.06 9.67 21.11
CA GLY A 114 -14.03 9.12 20.25
C GLY A 114 -13.17 10.19 19.59
N SER A 115 -11.89 9.88 19.43
CA SER A 115 -10.95 10.67 18.62
C SER A 115 -10.75 10.03 17.24
N GLY A 116 -10.58 10.82 16.20
CA GLY A 116 -10.23 10.33 14.86
C GLY A 116 -11.40 10.36 13.91
N SER A 117 -11.71 9.26 13.24
CA SER A 117 -12.97 9.07 12.49
C SER A 117 -13.05 7.58 12.18
N ASP A 118 -14.26 7.06 12.08
CA ASP A 118 -14.47 5.68 11.64
C ASP A 118 -14.44 5.55 10.10
N PRO A 119 -14.58 4.31 9.55
CA PRO A 119 -14.63 4.08 8.11
C PRO A 119 -15.75 4.81 7.35
N HIS A 120 -16.93 5.02 7.94
CA HIS A 120 -18.00 5.80 7.29
C HIS A 120 -17.61 7.27 7.14
N GLY A 121 -17.08 7.89 8.20
CA GLY A 121 -16.60 9.27 8.14
C GLY A 121 -15.48 9.45 7.11
N TRP A 122 -14.55 8.49 7.04
CA TRP A 122 -13.50 8.49 6.02
C TRP A 122 -14.08 8.40 4.60
N ARG A 123 -14.98 7.44 4.34
CA ARG A 123 -15.67 7.32 3.06
C ARG A 123 -16.46 8.60 2.72
N ASN A 124 -17.16 9.19 3.68
CA ASN A 124 -17.93 10.42 3.48
C ASN A 124 -17.04 11.60 3.11
N ALA A 125 -15.92 11.78 3.81
CA ALA A 125 -14.95 12.81 3.48
C ALA A 125 -14.41 12.64 2.05
N LEU A 126 -14.03 11.42 1.66
CA LEU A 126 -13.56 11.13 0.29
C LEU A 126 -14.61 11.53 -0.78
N ASN A 127 -15.86 11.10 -0.61
CA ASN A 127 -16.92 11.39 -1.57
C ASN A 127 -17.26 12.89 -1.60
N TYR A 128 -17.39 13.54 -0.45
CA TYR A 128 -17.75 14.95 -0.36
C TYR A 128 -16.67 15.87 -0.96
N TYR A 129 -15.42 15.71 -0.52
CA TYR A 129 -14.33 16.55 -0.99
C TYR A 129 -13.95 16.26 -2.44
N GLY A 130 -14.00 14.98 -2.84
CA GLY A 130 -13.69 14.57 -4.20
C GLY A 130 -14.78 14.94 -5.23
N TRP A 131 -16.06 14.71 -4.92
CA TRP A 131 -17.17 14.77 -5.91
C TRP A 131 -18.46 15.41 -5.43
N SER A 132 -18.47 16.09 -4.27
CA SER A 132 -19.60 16.80 -3.67
C SER A 132 -20.58 15.99 -2.82
N LEU A 133 -21.51 16.73 -2.19
CA LEU A 133 -22.58 16.18 -1.36
C LEU A 133 -23.37 15.09 -2.09
N ALA A 134 -23.62 15.26 -3.39
CA ALA A 134 -24.37 14.27 -4.16
C ALA A 134 -23.70 12.88 -4.22
N ALA A 135 -22.37 12.83 -4.21
CA ALA A 135 -21.62 11.56 -4.15
C ALA A 135 -21.62 10.95 -2.74
N MET A 136 -21.72 11.78 -1.72
CA MET A 136 -21.78 11.34 -0.33
C MET A 136 -23.16 10.76 0.01
N THR A 137 -24.24 11.44 -0.37
CA THR A 137 -25.60 11.07 0.06
C THR A 137 -26.33 10.16 -0.91
N GLY A 138 -25.86 10.04 -2.16
CA GLY A 138 -26.51 9.23 -3.19
C GLY A 138 -25.74 7.95 -3.44
N SER A 139 -26.27 6.80 -3.01
CA SER A 139 -25.62 5.49 -3.17
C SER A 139 -25.24 5.16 -4.62
N ALA A 140 -26.08 5.54 -5.60
CA ALA A 140 -25.82 5.37 -7.03
C ALA A 140 -24.74 6.33 -7.59
N LYS A 141 -24.36 7.35 -6.82
CA LYS A 141 -23.36 8.37 -7.17
C LYS A 141 -22.09 8.26 -6.34
N SER A 142 -22.08 7.40 -5.31
CA SER A 142 -20.92 7.19 -4.45
C SER A 142 -19.76 6.62 -5.25
N ILE A 143 -18.60 7.22 -5.03
CA ILE A 143 -17.38 6.88 -5.76
C ILE A 143 -16.56 5.93 -4.91
N TYR A 144 -16.48 6.20 -3.61
CA TYR A 144 -15.92 5.32 -2.60
C TYR A 144 -17.01 4.68 -1.74
N ARG A 145 -16.79 3.43 -1.36
CA ARG A 145 -17.56 2.73 -0.32
C ARG A 145 -16.59 2.12 0.69
N ASP A 146 -16.97 2.15 1.94
CA ASP A 146 -16.44 1.24 2.94
C ASP A 146 -17.13 -0.12 2.77
N LEU A 147 -16.33 -1.18 2.67
CA LEU A 147 -16.81 -2.55 2.49
C LEU A 147 -16.14 -3.46 3.52
N GLU A 148 -16.93 -4.40 4.01
CA GLU A 148 -16.56 -5.41 4.99
C GLU A 148 -16.39 -6.79 4.34
N PHE A 149 -15.35 -7.51 4.78
CA PHE A 149 -15.06 -8.85 4.28
C PHE A 149 -14.91 -9.82 5.45
N THR A 150 -15.38 -11.05 5.27
CA THR A 150 -15.21 -12.15 6.24
C THR A 150 -13.88 -12.90 6.06
N SER A 151 -13.10 -12.55 5.04
CA SER A 151 -11.80 -13.13 4.75
C SER A 151 -10.79 -12.05 4.39
N PHE A 152 -9.57 -12.17 4.92
CA PHE A 152 -8.42 -11.37 4.51
C PHE A 152 -8.18 -11.47 3.00
N ASP A 153 -8.21 -12.69 2.45
CA ASP A 153 -7.86 -12.93 1.06
C ASP A 153 -8.88 -12.22 0.12
N ALA A 154 -10.17 -12.26 0.49
CA ALA A 154 -11.23 -11.56 -0.24
C ALA A 154 -11.07 -10.03 -0.18
N ALA A 155 -10.74 -9.48 0.98
CA ALA A 155 -10.53 -8.04 1.15
C ALA A 155 -9.37 -7.53 0.29
N VAL A 156 -8.24 -8.25 0.31
CA VAL A 156 -7.06 -7.88 -0.48
C VAL A 156 -7.31 -8.05 -1.99
N HIS A 157 -8.00 -9.11 -2.41
CA HIS A 157 -8.42 -9.27 -3.80
C HIS A 157 -9.31 -8.12 -4.27
N ALA A 158 -10.35 -7.77 -3.50
CA ALA A 158 -11.24 -6.65 -3.83
C ALA A 158 -10.47 -5.32 -3.95
N ALA A 159 -9.55 -5.06 -3.02
CA ALA A 159 -8.73 -3.86 -3.04
C ALA A 159 -7.80 -3.82 -4.27
N VAL A 160 -7.16 -4.93 -4.63
CA VAL A 160 -6.32 -5.03 -5.85
C VAL A 160 -7.14 -4.77 -7.10
N ARG A 161 -8.32 -5.39 -7.22
CA ARG A 161 -9.21 -5.18 -8.37
C ARG A 161 -9.67 -3.74 -8.48
N ALA A 162 -9.99 -3.11 -7.36
CA ALA A 162 -10.41 -1.72 -7.34
C ALA A 162 -9.30 -0.78 -7.86
N ILE A 163 -8.04 -0.99 -7.44
CA ILE A 163 -6.88 -0.26 -7.99
C ILE A 163 -6.68 -0.55 -9.48
N ALA A 164 -6.82 -1.81 -9.89
CA ALA A 164 -6.63 -2.23 -11.28
C ALA A 164 -7.65 -1.59 -12.23
N ARG A 165 -8.93 -1.60 -11.82
CA ARG A 165 -10.07 -1.11 -12.61
C ARG A 165 -10.15 0.41 -12.65
N HIS A 166 -9.97 1.06 -11.50
CA HIS A 166 -10.27 2.49 -11.38
C HIS A 166 -9.01 3.36 -11.41
N GLY A 167 -7.82 2.79 -11.19
CA GLY A 167 -6.60 3.60 -11.09
C GLY A 167 -6.61 4.55 -9.89
N MET A 168 -7.39 4.23 -8.86
CA MET A 168 -7.57 5.03 -7.66
C MET A 168 -7.06 4.25 -6.44
N PRO A 169 -6.48 4.93 -5.43
CA PRO A 169 -5.97 4.28 -4.22
C PRO A 169 -7.10 3.71 -3.37
N VAL A 170 -6.77 2.74 -2.51
CA VAL A 170 -7.71 2.10 -1.56
C VAL A 170 -7.26 2.40 -0.14
N GLY A 171 -8.19 2.80 0.72
CA GLY A 171 -7.97 2.86 2.16
C GLY A 171 -8.10 1.48 2.80
N ILE A 172 -7.24 1.16 3.76
CA ILE A 172 -7.35 -0.04 4.60
C ILE A 172 -7.34 0.37 6.06
N VAL A 173 -8.21 -0.26 6.85
CA VAL A 173 -8.29 0.00 8.29
C VAL A 173 -7.37 -0.99 9.01
N THR A 174 -6.34 -0.48 9.68
CA THR A 174 -5.32 -1.29 10.36
C THR A 174 -5.39 -1.11 11.87
N TRP A 175 -4.47 -1.77 12.57
CA TRP A 175 -4.40 -1.78 14.04
C TRP A 175 -5.73 -2.13 14.70
N ALA A 176 -6.44 -3.07 14.08
CA ALA A 176 -7.74 -3.55 14.49
C ALA A 176 -8.83 -2.45 14.59
N GLY A 177 -8.76 -1.40 13.77
CA GLY A 177 -9.74 -0.32 13.75
C GLY A 177 -9.19 1.05 14.13
N ARG A 178 -7.98 1.09 14.71
CA ARG A 178 -7.41 2.31 15.32
C ARG A 178 -6.57 3.15 14.38
N HIS A 179 -6.32 2.68 13.16
CA HIS A 179 -5.41 3.35 12.23
C HIS A 179 -5.83 3.21 10.77
N ALA A 180 -5.45 4.19 9.96
CA ALA A 180 -5.77 4.27 8.55
C ALA A 180 -4.47 4.24 7.73
N GLN A 181 -4.41 3.34 6.73
CA GLN A 181 -3.32 3.27 5.77
C GLN A 181 -3.88 3.29 4.35
N VAL A 182 -3.05 3.71 3.39
CA VAL A 182 -3.44 3.78 1.97
C VAL A 182 -2.68 2.72 1.19
N MET A 183 -3.42 1.83 0.53
CA MET A 183 -2.88 0.96 -0.51
C MET A 183 -2.83 1.72 -1.83
N THR A 184 -1.62 2.00 -2.31
CA THR A 184 -1.38 2.74 -3.55
C THR A 184 -1.09 1.83 -4.74
N GLY A 185 -0.93 0.53 -4.54
CA GLY A 185 -0.56 -0.36 -5.63
C GLY A 185 -0.56 -1.84 -5.27
N TYR A 186 -0.23 -2.67 -6.26
CA TYR A 186 -0.15 -4.12 -6.16
C TYR A 186 0.92 -4.72 -7.07
N GLU A 187 1.27 -5.95 -6.76
CA GLU A 187 1.97 -6.90 -7.62
C GLU A 187 1.25 -8.25 -7.55
N VAL A 188 0.79 -8.75 -8.70
CA VAL A 188 0.08 -10.02 -8.80
C VAL A 188 0.64 -10.88 -9.93
N SER A 189 0.44 -12.19 -9.84
CA SER A 189 0.71 -13.14 -10.94
C SER A 189 -0.58 -13.81 -11.39
N GLY A 190 -0.76 -14.06 -12.68
CA GLY A 190 -1.89 -14.79 -13.24
C GLY A 190 -2.66 -13.95 -14.25
N ALA A 191 -3.99 -14.03 -14.20
CA ALA A 191 -4.85 -13.22 -15.06
C ALA A 191 -4.77 -11.72 -14.70
N ASN A 192 -5.18 -10.86 -15.64
CA ASN A 192 -5.28 -9.42 -15.40
C ASN A 192 -6.29 -9.14 -14.27
N PRO A 193 -5.88 -8.51 -13.15
CA PRO A 193 -6.78 -8.23 -12.03
C PRO A 193 -7.89 -7.22 -12.37
N ALA A 194 -7.79 -6.46 -13.47
CA ALA A 194 -8.89 -5.61 -13.91
C ALA A 194 -10.09 -6.44 -14.41
N GLU A 195 -9.82 -7.60 -14.99
CA GLU A 195 -10.78 -8.40 -15.75
C GLU A 195 -11.20 -9.69 -15.04
N SER A 196 -10.33 -10.25 -14.21
CA SER A 196 -10.51 -11.58 -13.62
C SER A 196 -10.17 -11.61 -12.14
N ASP A 197 -10.75 -12.57 -11.42
CA ASP A 197 -10.38 -12.94 -10.04
C ASP A 197 -9.29 -14.03 -9.99
N SER A 198 -8.92 -14.62 -11.14
CA SER A 198 -7.93 -15.70 -11.26
C SER A 198 -6.48 -15.20 -11.26
N PHE A 199 -6.11 -14.48 -10.21
CA PHE A 199 -4.75 -14.01 -9.96
C PHE A 199 -4.31 -14.34 -8.53
N THR A 200 -3.01 -14.27 -8.28
CA THR A 200 -2.40 -14.44 -6.95
C THR A 200 -1.70 -13.17 -6.55
N VAL A 201 -2.08 -12.59 -5.42
CA VAL A 201 -1.44 -11.40 -4.88
C VAL A 201 -0.08 -11.75 -4.29
N ARG A 202 0.98 -11.05 -4.74
CA ARG A 202 2.36 -11.24 -4.28
C ARG A 202 2.76 -10.17 -3.28
N ALA A 203 2.42 -8.92 -3.59
CA ALA A 203 2.70 -7.77 -2.74
C ALA A 203 1.69 -6.64 -2.99
N VAL A 204 1.67 -5.69 -2.05
CA VAL A 204 0.94 -4.43 -2.15
C VAL A 204 1.88 -3.27 -1.82
N TYR A 205 1.57 -2.07 -2.29
CA TYR A 205 2.28 -0.86 -1.90
C TYR A 205 1.44 -0.11 -0.87
N ILE A 206 2.00 0.11 0.32
CA ILE A 206 1.33 0.77 1.46
C ILE A 206 1.99 2.10 1.75
N SER A 207 1.17 3.11 2.03
CA SER A 207 1.57 4.40 2.58
C SER A 207 0.83 4.64 3.89
N ASP A 208 1.58 4.77 4.98
CA ASP A 208 1.13 5.03 6.33
C ASP A 208 1.35 6.51 6.67
N PRO A 209 0.29 7.27 7.03
CA PRO A 209 0.41 8.69 7.38
C PRO A 209 1.15 8.94 8.70
N LEU A 210 1.43 7.93 9.54
CA LEU A 210 2.17 8.10 10.78
C LEU A 210 3.67 8.11 10.52
N ARG A 211 4.33 9.25 10.78
CA ARG A 211 5.77 9.42 10.50
C ARG A 211 6.64 8.39 11.21
N ALA A 212 6.32 8.06 12.45
CA ALA A 212 7.09 7.11 13.27
C ALA A 212 7.13 5.69 12.68
N ASP A 213 6.17 5.33 11.83
CA ASP A 213 6.13 4.01 11.20
C ASP A 213 6.99 3.94 9.92
N GLY A 214 7.32 5.09 9.31
CA GLY A 214 8.24 5.18 8.18
C GLY A 214 7.79 4.46 6.91
N ALA A 215 6.55 3.98 6.84
CA ALA A 215 6.04 3.20 5.72
C ALA A 215 5.45 4.12 4.64
N VAL A 216 6.31 4.67 3.77
CA VAL A 216 5.87 5.52 2.65
C VAL A 216 6.15 4.80 1.34
N ASN A 217 5.10 4.49 0.56
CA ASN A 217 5.19 3.69 -0.66
C ASN A 217 5.94 2.35 -0.47
N LEU A 218 5.80 1.75 0.71
CA LEU A 218 6.51 0.54 1.07
C LEU A 218 5.88 -0.66 0.35
N ARG A 219 6.70 -1.44 -0.37
CA ARG A 219 6.27 -2.72 -0.93
C ARG A 219 6.20 -3.76 0.20
N VAL A 220 4.98 -4.20 0.52
CA VAL A 220 4.69 -5.17 1.58
C VAL A 220 4.29 -6.49 0.93
N SER A 221 4.99 -7.58 1.28
CA SER A 221 4.62 -8.92 0.79
C SER A 221 3.24 -9.34 1.29
N TYR A 222 2.55 -10.20 0.55
CA TYR A 222 1.25 -10.75 0.96
C TYR A 222 1.28 -11.36 2.37
N THR A 223 2.33 -12.13 2.67
CA THR A 223 2.54 -12.74 3.98
C THR A 223 2.76 -11.69 5.07
N THR A 224 3.55 -10.64 4.80
CA THR A 224 3.77 -9.54 5.75
C THR A 224 2.47 -8.78 6.01
N LEU A 225 1.65 -8.54 4.98
CA LEU A 225 0.35 -7.90 5.13
C LEU A 225 -0.63 -8.76 5.96
N LYS A 226 -0.58 -10.08 5.78
CA LYS A 226 -1.46 -11.05 6.48
C LYS A 226 -1.10 -11.25 7.94
N SER A 227 0.18 -11.40 8.24
CA SER A 227 0.64 -11.88 9.56
C SER A 227 1.90 -11.19 10.08
N GLY A 228 2.37 -10.12 9.43
CA GLY A 228 3.54 -9.36 9.87
C GLY A 228 3.34 -8.56 11.16
N THR A 229 4.21 -7.57 11.37
CA THR A 229 4.15 -6.69 12.54
C THR A 229 2.88 -5.86 12.55
N ILE A 230 2.44 -5.41 13.72
CA ILE A 230 1.21 -4.61 13.86
C ILE A 230 1.21 -3.37 12.97
N ARG A 231 2.39 -2.76 12.74
CA ARG A 231 2.59 -1.61 11.86
C ARG A 231 2.15 -1.85 10.42
N LEU A 232 2.39 -3.04 9.86
CA LEU A 232 2.09 -3.33 8.45
C LEU A 232 0.97 -4.33 8.24
N ARG A 233 0.53 -5.02 9.29
CA ARG A 233 -0.48 -6.08 9.20
C ARG A 233 -1.88 -5.50 9.04
N PHE A 234 -2.60 -5.93 8.01
CA PHE A 234 -4.02 -5.64 7.83
C PHE A 234 -4.86 -6.58 8.70
N GLN A 235 -5.53 -5.99 9.72
CA GLN A 235 -6.20 -6.74 10.78
C GLN A 235 -7.72 -6.59 10.68
N ARG A 236 -8.41 -7.58 11.26
CA ARG A 236 -9.85 -7.46 11.51
C ARG A 236 -10.13 -6.29 12.44
N TYR A 237 -11.17 -5.53 12.15
CA TYR A 237 -11.69 -4.46 12.98
C TYR A 237 -12.20 -5.01 14.32
N ARG A 238 -11.88 -4.36 15.43
CA ARG A 238 -12.21 -4.78 16.80
C ARG A 238 -12.69 -3.64 17.70
N GLU A 239 -12.70 -2.40 17.22
CA GLU A 239 -13.31 -1.31 17.98
C GLU A 239 -14.82 -1.51 18.08
N THR A 240 -15.44 -1.00 19.14
CA THR A 240 -16.91 -1.08 19.38
C THR A 240 -17.49 0.28 19.75
N ASP A 241 -16.79 1.31 19.30
CA ASP A 241 -16.96 2.72 19.62
C ASP A 241 -17.86 3.46 18.62
N SER A 242 -18.34 2.76 17.59
CA SER A 242 -19.18 3.28 16.51
C SER A 242 -20.60 2.71 16.55
N PRO A 243 -21.41 3.04 17.59
CA PRO A 243 -22.69 2.38 17.84
C PRO A 243 -23.85 2.91 16.99
N TYR A 244 -23.64 4.00 16.24
CA TYR A 244 -24.68 4.67 15.48
C TYR A 244 -24.81 4.10 14.07
N ASP A 245 -25.87 4.53 13.39
CA ASP A 245 -26.17 4.18 12.00
C ASP A 245 -25.67 5.28 11.07
N ASP A 246 -25.25 4.88 9.86
CA ASP A 246 -24.78 5.80 8.85
C ASP A 246 -25.94 6.31 8.00
N VAL A 247 -26.39 7.53 8.31
CA VAL A 247 -27.55 8.15 7.65
C VAL A 247 -27.39 8.39 6.14
N TYR A 248 -26.18 8.20 5.59
CA TYR A 248 -25.89 8.38 4.17
C TYR A 248 -26.00 7.10 3.34
N VAL A 249 -26.13 5.94 4.00
CA VAL A 249 -26.34 4.65 3.35
C VAL A 249 -27.67 4.08 3.82
N GLY A 250 -28.49 3.61 2.88
CA GLY A 250 -29.79 3.05 3.20
C GLY A 250 -29.67 1.73 3.97
N GLY A 251 -30.49 1.59 5.02
CA GLY A 251 -30.61 0.38 5.82
C GLY A 251 -29.91 0.53 7.17
N TRP A 252 -30.66 0.37 8.25
CA TRP A 252 -30.11 0.50 9.60
C TRP A 252 -29.08 -0.60 9.84
N LYS A 253 -27.84 -0.20 10.09
CA LYS A 253 -26.74 -1.09 10.47
C LYS A 253 -25.93 -0.41 11.57
N ARG A 254 -25.71 -1.12 12.68
CA ARG A 254 -24.73 -0.67 13.66
C ARG A 254 -23.34 -0.90 13.08
N SER A 255 -22.60 0.18 12.90
CA SER A 255 -21.32 0.15 12.21
C SER A 255 -20.28 -0.66 12.97
N SER A 256 -20.17 -0.46 14.29
CA SER A 256 -19.46 -1.40 15.16
C SER A 256 -20.02 -1.56 16.56
N VAL A 257 -20.52 -2.77 16.86
CA VAL A 257 -20.86 -3.22 18.22
C VAL A 257 -20.27 -4.59 18.54
N ALA A 258 -20.11 -4.88 19.83
CA ALA A 258 -19.74 -6.21 20.30
C ALA A 258 -20.77 -7.26 19.80
N PRO A 259 -20.34 -8.49 19.44
CA PRO A 259 -21.25 -9.53 18.93
C PRO A 259 -22.40 -9.86 19.88
N THR A 260 -22.21 -9.65 21.19
CA THR A 260 -23.23 -9.84 22.22
C THR A 260 -24.37 -8.84 22.15
N ARG A 261 -24.21 -7.73 21.41
CA ARG A 261 -25.21 -6.66 21.26
C ARG A 261 -25.98 -6.71 19.94
N GLY A 262 -25.64 -7.65 19.04
CA GLY A 262 -26.29 -7.81 17.74
C GLY A 262 -25.31 -7.86 16.56
N PRO A 263 -25.84 -7.89 15.32
CA PRO A 263 -25.01 -7.84 14.11
C PRO A 263 -24.26 -6.51 14.04
N SER A 264 -22.99 -6.59 13.63
CA SER A 264 -22.07 -5.47 13.49
C SER A 264 -21.52 -5.50 12.06
N GLU A 265 -21.49 -4.35 11.40
CA GLU A 265 -20.98 -4.24 10.04
C GLU A 265 -19.48 -4.56 9.99
N TRP A 266 -18.69 -3.97 10.89
CA TRP A 266 -17.23 -4.08 10.82
C TRP A 266 -16.63 -5.05 11.84
N TYR A 267 -17.24 -5.25 13.01
CA TYR A 267 -16.59 -6.01 14.09
C TYR A 267 -16.24 -7.44 13.65
N GLY A 268 -14.96 -7.79 13.73
CA GLY A 268 -14.42 -9.08 13.30
C GLY A 268 -14.27 -9.23 11.79
N LYS A 269 -14.44 -8.17 11.00
CA LYS A 269 -14.29 -8.14 9.54
C LYS A 269 -13.05 -7.36 9.11
N TRP A 270 -12.61 -7.56 7.88
CA TRP A 270 -11.59 -6.74 7.24
C TRP A 270 -12.30 -5.60 6.51
N VAL A 271 -11.95 -4.36 6.86
CA VAL A 271 -12.62 -3.16 6.32
C VAL A 271 -11.69 -2.42 5.38
N VAL A 272 -12.21 -2.11 4.19
CA VAL A 272 -11.50 -1.36 3.15
C VAL A 272 -12.39 -0.23 2.63
N ILE A 273 -11.77 0.89 2.25
CA ILE A 273 -12.43 2.03 1.65
C ILE A 273 -11.97 2.08 0.19
N LEU A 274 -12.79 1.54 -0.72
CA LEU A 274 -12.39 1.30 -2.10
C LEU A 274 -13.30 2.01 -3.12
N PRO A 275 -12.79 2.35 -4.31
CA PRO A 275 -13.61 2.92 -5.37
C PRO A 275 -14.57 1.85 -5.93
N VAL A 276 -15.83 2.21 -6.16
CA VAL A 276 -16.89 1.32 -6.67
C VAL A 276 -17.56 1.82 -7.95
N ARG A 277 -17.10 2.95 -8.50
CA ARG A 277 -17.82 3.66 -9.54
C ARG A 277 -17.98 2.83 -10.82
N ASP A 278 -19.21 2.44 -11.11
CA ASP A 278 -19.64 1.99 -12.43
C ASP A 278 -19.76 3.18 -13.39
N GLY A 279 -19.29 3.05 -14.64
CA GLY A 279 -19.52 4.05 -15.68
C GLY A 279 -18.62 5.29 -15.68
N LEU A 280 -17.42 5.23 -15.10
CA LEU A 280 -16.35 6.07 -15.66
C LEU A 280 -16.15 5.67 -17.12
N PRO A 281 -15.87 6.60 -18.04
CA PRO A 281 -15.19 6.23 -19.27
C PRO A 281 -14.01 5.39 -18.84
N VAL A 282 -13.97 4.14 -19.30
CA VAL A 282 -12.75 3.36 -19.19
C VAL A 282 -11.82 4.07 -20.15
N ASP A 283 -11.11 5.08 -19.67
CA ASP A 283 -9.90 5.48 -20.36
C ASP A 283 -9.12 4.17 -20.49
N PRO A 284 -8.80 3.72 -21.72
CA PRO A 284 -8.13 2.45 -21.90
C PRO A 284 -6.95 2.46 -20.93
N PRO A 285 -6.84 1.43 -20.07
CA PRO A 285 -5.81 1.42 -19.04
C PRO A 285 -4.50 1.80 -19.72
N PRO A 286 -3.73 2.77 -19.19
CA PRO A 286 -2.45 3.08 -19.80
C PRO A 286 -1.73 1.74 -19.97
N PRO A 287 -1.26 1.44 -21.20
CA PRO A 287 -0.71 0.12 -21.49
C PRO A 287 0.26 -0.23 -20.38
N PRO A 288 0.18 -1.46 -19.83
CA PRO A 288 1.09 -1.86 -18.77
C PRO A 288 2.50 -1.52 -19.24
N ASP A 289 3.25 -0.81 -18.39
CA ASP A 289 4.65 -0.53 -18.67
C ASP A 289 5.29 -1.89 -18.95
N PRO A 290 5.80 -2.14 -20.17
CA PRO A 290 6.22 -3.48 -20.55
C PRO A 290 7.23 -3.95 -19.52
N THR A 291 6.88 -5.00 -18.79
CA THR A 291 7.84 -5.71 -17.94
C THR A 291 9.05 -5.95 -18.84
N PRO A 292 10.25 -5.42 -18.51
CA PRO A 292 11.40 -5.58 -19.37
C PRO A 292 11.52 -7.07 -19.66
N THR A 293 11.41 -7.41 -20.94
CA THR A 293 11.65 -8.79 -21.38
C THR A 293 13.02 -9.14 -20.81
N PRO A 294 13.15 -10.25 -20.05
CA PRO A 294 14.45 -10.63 -19.50
C PRO A 294 15.45 -10.56 -20.64
N ALA A 295 16.49 -9.75 -20.45
CA ALA A 295 17.55 -9.64 -21.43
C ALA A 295 17.96 -11.08 -21.78
N PRO A 296 18.08 -11.43 -23.08
CA PRO A 296 18.43 -12.78 -23.47
C PRO A 296 19.64 -13.20 -22.64
N THR A 297 19.54 -14.36 -21.98
CA THR A 297 20.65 -14.94 -21.24
C THR A 297 21.88 -14.82 -22.14
N PRO A 298 22.95 -14.12 -21.71
CA PRO A 298 24.10 -13.91 -22.55
C PRO A 298 24.51 -15.27 -23.08
N THR A 299 24.57 -15.40 -24.41
CA THR A 299 25.12 -16.60 -25.03
C THR A 299 26.45 -16.84 -24.36
N PRO A 300 26.69 -18.03 -23.76
CA PRO A 300 27.96 -18.30 -23.10
C PRO A 300 29.06 -17.93 -24.10
N PRO A 301 30.08 -17.17 -23.67
CA PRO A 301 31.18 -16.78 -24.54
C PRO A 301 31.67 -18.04 -25.25
N ALA A 302 31.79 -17.97 -26.58
CA ALA A 302 32.38 -19.06 -27.35
C ALA A 302 33.67 -19.46 -26.64
N THR A 303 33.81 -20.76 -26.34
CA THR A 303 35.02 -21.29 -25.72
C THR A 303 36.21 -20.74 -26.50
N PRO A 304 37.10 -19.96 -25.86
CA PRO A 304 38.20 -19.33 -26.58
C PRO A 304 39.00 -20.44 -27.25
N THR A 305 39.08 -20.37 -28.58
CA THR A 305 40.05 -21.17 -29.32
C THR A 305 41.42 -20.70 -28.85
N ALA A 306 42.26 -21.63 -28.37
CA ALA A 306 43.55 -21.32 -27.79
C ALA A 306 44.34 -20.40 -28.74
N THR A 307 44.58 -19.16 -28.30
CA THR A 307 45.48 -18.23 -28.98
C THR A 307 46.89 -18.82 -28.91
N PRO A 308 47.63 -18.94 -30.02
CA PRO A 308 49.01 -19.38 -30.01
C PRO A 308 49.87 -18.44 -29.15
N ASP A 309 50.78 -19.05 -28.40
CA ASP A 309 51.64 -18.46 -27.39
C ASP A 309 52.44 -17.26 -27.95
N PRO A 310 52.28 -16.03 -27.41
CA PRO A 310 53.05 -14.89 -27.87
C PRO A 310 54.51 -15.00 -27.45
N THR A 311 55.40 -14.86 -28.42
CA THR A 311 56.85 -14.76 -28.23
C THR A 311 57.19 -13.60 -27.26
N PRO A 312 58.06 -13.81 -26.25
CA PRO A 312 58.35 -12.81 -25.23
C PRO A 312 59.00 -11.57 -25.84
N THR A 313 58.38 -10.41 -25.61
CA THR A 313 58.91 -9.08 -25.98
C THR A 313 59.54 -8.45 -24.74
N ALA A 314 60.74 -7.91 -24.91
CA ALA A 314 61.60 -7.38 -23.86
C ALA A 314 61.00 -6.15 -23.14
N THR A 315 61.13 -6.16 -21.82
CA THR A 315 60.79 -5.11 -20.86
C THR A 315 61.64 -3.85 -21.07
N VAL A 316 61.00 -2.69 -21.26
CA VAL A 316 61.66 -1.37 -21.23
C VAL A 316 61.06 -0.50 -20.13
N GLY A 317 61.92 -0.16 -19.17
CA GLY A 317 62.08 1.17 -18.55
C GLY A 317 60.86 1.91 -18.01
N ALA A 318 60.72 1.90 -16.69
CA ALA A 318 59.82 2.78 -15.93
C ALA A 318 60.18 4.27 -16.12
N ALA A 319 59.17 5.09 -16.43
CA ALA A 319 59.24 6.55 -16.35
C ALA A 319 58.42 7.02 -15.13
N ALA A 320 59.03 7.88 -14.32
CA ALA A 320 58.51 8.36 -13.05
C ALA A 320 57.27 9.25 -13.23
N THR A 321 56.25 8.99 -12.41
CA THR A 321 55.04 9.82 -12.29
C THR A 321 55.32 11.05 -11.43
N PRO A 322 54.93 12.27 -11.85
CA PRO A 322 55.09 13.47 -11.04
C PRO A 322 54.06 13.56 -9.89
N ASP A 323 54.53 14.22 -8.84
CA ASP A 323 53.98 14.46 -7.51
C ASP A 323 52.61 15.18 -7.52
N PRO A 324 51.58 14.71 -6.78
CA PRO A 324 50.29 15.40 -6.70
C PRO A 324 50.36 16.64 -5.79
N THR A 325 49.98 17.78 -6.38
CA THR A 325 49.80 19.08 -5.71
C THR A 325 48.76 19.00 -4.57
N PRO A 326 49.01 19.60 -3.38
CA PRO A 326 48.06 19.60 -2.27
C PRO A 326 46.79 20.42 -2.57
N LEU A 327 45.63 19.82 -2.32
CA LEU A 327 44.32 20.46 -2.41
C LEU A 327 44.06 21.30 -1.15
N GLU A 328 43.78 22.60 -1.32
CA GLU A 328 43.45 23.53 -0.24
C GLU A 328 42.16 23.13 0.50
N ALA A 329 42.20 23.28 1.83
CA ALA A 329 41.09 23.03 2.74
C ALA A 329 40.06 24.18 2.71
N PRO A 330 38.74 23.91 2.67
CA PRO A 330 37.74 24.95 2.78
C PRO A 330 37.65 25.51 4.20
N SER A 331 37.63 26.84 4.25
CA SER A 331 37.57 27.72 5.42
C SER A 331 36.27 27.57 6.22
N ALA A 332 36.39 27.48 7.54
CA ALA A 332 35.27 27.39 8.47
C ALA A 332 34.52 28.73 8.57
N THR A 333 33.19 28.70 8.42
CA THR A 333 32.30 29.84 8.69
C THR A 333 31.75 29.73 10.13
N PRO A 334 31.72 30.83 10.90
CA PRO A 334 31.54 30.78 12.34
C PRO A 334 30.10 30.59 12.83
N SER A 335 30.07 30.03 14.03
CA SER A 335 29.00 29.88 15.00
C SER A 335 28.24 31.17 15.30
N ALA A 336 26.91 31.11 15.33
CA ALA A 336 26.06 32.08 16.00
C ALA A 336 25.23 31.37 17.07
N SER A 337 25.63 31.63 18.30
CA SER A 337 24.94 31.33 19.56
C SER A 337 23.74 32.27 19.72
N ALA A 338 22.58 31.74 20.10
CA ALA A 338 21.51 32.54 20.68
C ALA A 338 20.74 31.70 21.71
N THR A 339 20.99 32.06 22.96
CA THR A 339 20.32 31.65 24.19
C THR A 339 19.02 32.44 24.40
N ALA A 340 18.17 31.93 25.29
CA ALA A 340 17.02 32.57 25.96
C ALA A 340 15.65 32.39 25.24
N ASP A 341 14.52 32.22 25.92
CA ASP A 341 14.24 32.29 27.35
C ASP A 341 12.95 31.52 27.69
N ALA A 342 12.84 31.13 28.95
CA ALA A 342 11.64 30.55 29.53
C ALA A 342 10.59 31.63 29.79
N SER A 343 9.31 31.34 29.54
CA SER A 343 8.25 31.99 30.31
C SER A 343 7.01 31.11 30.44
N THR A 344 6.87 30.62 31.66
CA THR A 344 5.65 30.15 32.32
C THR A 344 4.50 31.15 32.19
N SER A 345 3.30 30.69 31.84
CA SER A 345 2.07 31.35 32.28
C SER A 345 0.99 30.32 32.58
N ALA A 346 0.73 30.15 33.87
CA ALA A 346 -0.45 29.50 34.38
C ALA A 346 -1.64 30.47 34.29
N SER A 347 -2.83 29.96 33.98
CA SER A 347 -4.07 30.63 34.36
C SER A 347 -5.15 29.62 34.76
N PRO A 348 -6.04 30.01 35.70
CA PRO A 348 -6.77 29.07 36.53
C PRO A 348 -8.23 28.88 36.12
N ARG A 349 -8.80 27.81 36.69
CA ARG A 349 -10.21 27.45 36.89
C ARG A 349 -11.25 28.55 36.62
N GLU A 350 -12.26 28.18 35.84
CA GLU A 350 -13.62 28.70 35.95
C GLU A 350 -14.60 27.55 36.26
N ALA A 351 -15.46 27.76 37.25
CA ALA A 351 -16.53 26.85 37.66
C ALA A 351 -17.84 27.21 36.95
N PRO A 352 -18.75 26.26 36.67
CA PRO A 352 -20.06 26.58 36.11
C PRO A 352 -21.04 27.02 37.20
N SER A 353 -21.64 28.19 36.94
CA SER A 353 -22.78 28.76 37.65
C SER A 353 -24.08 28.04 37.29
N THR A 354 -24.97 27.95 38.27
CA THR A 354 -26.26 27.26 38.27
C THR A 354 -27.43 28.10 37.75
N ALA A 355 -28.39 27.38 37.13
CA ALA A 355 -29.85 27.60 37.13
C ALA A 355 -30.41 28.73 36.23
N PRO A 356 -31.74 28.85 36.03
CA PRO A 356 -32.88 28.35 36.83
C PRO A 356 -33.33 26.91 36.56
#